data_AF-A0A7S1X1H0-F1
#
_entry.id   AF-A0A7S1X1H0-F1
#
_cell.length_a   1.000
_cell.length_b   1.000
_cell.length_c   1.000
_cell.angle_alpha   90.00
_cell.angle_beta   90.00
_cell.angle_gamma   90.00
#
_symmetry.space_group_name_H-M   'P 1'
#
loop_
_entity.id
_entity.type
_entity.pdbx_description
1 polymer ?
#
loop_
_entity_poly.entity_id
_entity_poly.type
_entity_poly.pdbx_seq_one_letter_code
_entity_poly.pdbx_strand_id
1 'polypeptide(L)'
;FQYRQKVILLWQTLDGVDLCLYCMYTQEYGDDNPMPNRRVSYLSYLDSVKYMKPEGITAAGRNVALRTYVYHELLIGYLDYLRSRGFHQMLIWACPPSQGDDYILYAHPKTQKNPALPKLREWYFKMLRKAFESSIVKRVSNLYDTYFEGGKDHRLERVSAVDLPYFEGDYWPGVAEVMLKTIDEEKKAAATGTKKAQTKKGSRSKMSKGKIANVGGATTDEQLMTKLGDAISGAACNKEDLMVVHLQHVCCICRTCIHNGTRYYSDSPFGSGSERRFEGIKLDSSTSNGGMSGFELCDNCYQSEIARSVAQGGPSSTRNRSLPGGISVHDLKSEHIPELPATIEESDGDIECEIFNTRQQFLSLCQGNHYQFDTTRRTRHSSMMVLYHLHNPSAPAFA
;
A
#
# COMPACT_ATOMS: atom_id res chain seq x y z
N PHE A 1 -12.01 13.00 0.22
CA PHE A 1 -12.21 12.01 1.30
C PHE A 1 -11.64 12.62 2.57
N GLN A 2 -12.40 12.65 3.66
CA GLN A 2 -11.92 13.19 4.94
C GLN A 2 -11.11 12.12 5.66
N TYR A 3 -10.02 12.49 6.32
CA TYR A 3 -9.20 11.55 7.07
C TYR A 3 -8.75 12.15 8.39
N ARG A 4 -8.47 11.30 9.37
CA ARG A 4 -7.72 11.66 10.56
C ARG A 4 -6.24 11.44 10.26
N GLN A 5 -5.42 12.46 10.47
CA GLN A 5 -3.97 12.32 10.44
C GLN A 5 -3.46 11.89 11.81
N LYS A 6 -2.61 10.87 11.88
CA LYS A 6 -1.84 10.56 13.09
C LYS A 6 -0.35 10.77 12.83
N VAL A 7 0.33 11.41 13.78
CA VAL A 7 1.78 11.57 13.80
C VAL A 7 2.34 10.84 15.00
N ILE A 8 3.15 9.81 14.75
CA ILE A 8 3.68 8.91 15.78
C ILE A 8 5.19 9.06 15.84
N LEU A 9 5.70 9.45 17.00
CA LEU A 9 7.14 9.59 17.26
C LEU A 9 7.64 8.51 18.21
N LEU A 10 8.83 7.99 17.95
CA LEU A 10 9.54 7.08 18.85
C LEU A 10 10.71 7.81 19.51
N TRP A 11 10.76 7.71 20.83
CA TRP A 11 11.79 8.33 21.67
C TRP A 11 12.62 7.25 22.37
N GLN A 12 13.89 7.55 22.60
CA GLN A 12 14.74 6.78 23.49
C GLN A 12 15.46 7.70 24.47
N THR A 13 15.29 7.44 25.76
CA THR A 13 16.05 8.12 26.81
C THR A 13 17.47 7.57 26.86
N LEU A 14 18.46 8.42 26.62
CA LEU A 14 19.89 8.11 26.70
C LEU A 14 20.58 9.14 27.59
N ASP A 15 21.26 8.66 28.64
CA ASP A 15 21.98 9.52 29.60
C ASP A 15 21.08 10.59 30.23
N GLY A 16 19.82 10.24 30.51
CA GLY A 16 18.81 11.16 31.07
C GLY A 16 18.21 12.15 30.07
N VAL A 17 18.45 12.00 28.77
CA VAL A 17 17.91 12.88 27.72
C VAL A 17 17.14 12.09 26.68
N ASP A 18 15.96 12.56 26.31
CA ASP A 18 15.14 11.94 25.26
C ASP A 18 15.63 12.30 23.85
N LEU A 19 15.79 11.29 23.00
CA LEU A 19 16.08 11.44 21.58
C LEU A 19 14.90 10.94 20.76
N CYS A 20 14.33 11.81 19.93
CA CYS A 20 13.41 11.43 18.87
C CYS A 20 14.20 10.73 17.76
N LEU A 21 13.86 9.47 17.49
CA LEU A 21 14.59 8.59 16.58
C LEU A 21 13.84 8.26 15.30
N TYR A 22 12.51 8.33 15.33
CA TYR A 22 11.64 7.91 14.25
C TYR A 22 10.35 8.72 14.31
N CYS A 23 9.81 9.07 13.15
CA CYS A 23 8.55 9.77 13.00
C CYS A 23 7.77 9.17 11.83
N MET A 24 6.46 9.01 12.01
CA MET A 24 5.57 8.46 11.00
C MET A 24 4.27 9.27 10.93
N TYR A 25 3.86 9.60 9.71
CA TYR A 25 2.57 10.23 9.39
C TYR A 25 1.67 9.19 8.72
N THR A 26 0.44 9.10 9.17
CA THR A 26 -0.57 8.22 8.60
C THR A 26 -1.87 8.97 8.35
N GLN A 27 -2.62 8.52 7.35
CA GLN A 27 -3.99 8.95 7.08
C GLN A 27 -4.92 7.79 7.39
N GLU A 28 -5.92 8.01 8.24
CA GLU A 28 -6.95 7.04 8.60
C GLU A 28 -8.32 7.49 8.07
N TYR A 29 -8.92 6.70 7.18
CA TYR A 29 -10.23 6.98 6.59
C TYR A 29 -11.30 6.10 7.25
N GLY A 30 -12.06 6.69 8.18
CA GLY A 30 -13.08 6.00 8.98
C GLY A 30 -14.38 5.65 8.25
N ASP A 31 -15.40 5.24 9.02
CA ASP A 31 -16.71 4.81 8.52
C ASP A 31 -17.47 5.87 7.72
N ASP A 32 -17.27 7.15 8.08
CA ASP A 32 -17.93 8.29 7.44
C ASP A 32 -17.49 8.51 5.98
N ASN A 33 -16.38 7.90 5.56
CA ASN A 33 -15.96 7.96 4.18
C ASN A 33 -16.85 7.06 3.31
N PRO A 34 -17.17 7.45 2.07
CA PRO A 34 -17.66 6.51 1.07
C PRO A 34 -16.53 5.59 0.59
N MET A 35 -16.92 4.52 -0.11
CA MET A 35 -15.96 3.76 -0.93
C MET A 35 -15.33 4.70 -1.97
N PRO A 36 -14.06 4.49 -2.38
CA PRO A 36 -13.18 3.36 -2.04
C PRO A 36 -12.32 3.55 -0.76
N ASN A 37 -12.40 4.70 -0.07
CA ASN A 37 -11.52 5.00 1.06
C ASN A 37 -12.04 4.51 2.42
N ARG A 38 -13.33 4.15 2.55
CA ARG A 38 -13.89 3.65 3.81
C ARG A 38 -13.05 2.53 4.43
N ARG A 39 -12.66 2.70 5.70
CA ARG A 39 -11.84 1.74 6.48
C ARG A 39 -10.49 1.43 5.84
N VAL A 40 -9.88 2.41 5.19
CA VAL A 40 -8.54 2.30 4.61
C VAL A 40 -7.57 3.23 5.34
N SER A 41 -6.35 2.77 5.55
CA SER A 41 -5.25 3.62 6.03
C SER A 41 -4.17 3.81 4.96
N TYR A 42 -3.41 4.89 5.04
CA TYR A 42 -2.25 5.15 4.20
C TYR A 42 -1.04 5.58 5.04
N LEU A 43 0.13 4.99 4.75
CA LEU A 43 1.42 5.45 5.28
C LEU A 43 1.91 6.63 4.45
N SER A 44 1.69 7.85 4.92
CA SER A 44 2.08 9.05 4.17
C SER A 44 3.58 9.25 4.16
N TYR A 45 4.20 9.26 5.34
CA TYR A 45 5.64 9.48 5.48
C TYR A 45 6.19 8.70 6.66
N LEU A 46 7.43 8.26 6.52
CA LEU A 46 8.21 7.60 7.56
C LEU A 46 9.64 8.09 7.45
N ASP A 47 10.20 8.52 8.57
CA ASP A 47 11.58 8.97 8.64
C ASP A 47 12.26 8.56 9.94
N SER A 48 13.59 8.48 9.94
CA SER A 48 14.33 8.07 11.14
C SER A 48 15.77 8.55 11.15
N VAL A 49 16.34 8.70 12.34
CA VAL A 49 17.77 8.93 12.56
C VAL A 49 18.44 7.71 13.17
N LYS A 50 19.70 7.49 12.82
CA LYS A 50 20.40 6.23 13.10
C LYS A 50 20.82 6.00 14.56
N TYR A 51 20.55 6.94 15.45
CA TYR A 51 21.17 7.05 16.78
C TYR A 51 20.65 6.10 17.84
N MET A 52 19.71 5.20 17.53
CA MET A 52 19.23 4.20 18.48
C MET A 52 20.39 3.41 19.09
N LYS A 53 20.34 3.23 20.42
CA LYS A 53 21.28 2.42 21.19
C LYS A 53 20.60 1.18 21.81
N PRO A 54 21.35 0.12 22.12
CA PRO A 54 22.75 -0.10 21.74
C PRO A 54 22.95 -0.26 20.23
N GLU A 55 24.07 0.25 19.71
CA GLU A 55 24.45 0.13 18.31
C GLU A 55 25.16 -1.20 18.05
N GLY A 56 25.03 -1.76 16.85
CA GLY A 56 25.71 -3.00 16.47
C GLY A 56 25.14 -4.27 17.09
N ILE A 57 24.07 -4.18 17.88
CA ILE A 57 23.37 -5.34 18.44
C ILE A 57 22.35 -5.87 17.43
N THR A 58 22.28 -7.20 17.35
CA THR A 58 21.25 -7.90 16.56
C THR A 58 20.16 -8.43 17.47
N ALA A 59 18.93 -8.48 16.97
CA ALA A 59 17.73 -8.91 17.68
C ALA A 59 17.11 -10.16 17.03
N ALA A 60 16.20 -10.80 17.77
CA ALA A 60 15.38 -11.94 17.33
C ALA A 60 16.15 -13.15 16.76
N GLY A 61 17.42 -13.34 17.16
CA GLY A 61 18.25 -14.47 16.72
C GLY A 61 18.51 -14.55 15.21
N ARG A 62 18.19 -13.51 14.43
CA ARG A 62 18.14 -13.53 12.95
C ARG A 62 19.08 -12.53 12.25
N ASN A 63 20.17 -12.11 12.89
CA ASN A 63 21.11 -11.11 12.33
C ASN A 63 20.42 -9.81 11.85
N VAL A 64 19.31 -9.42 12.49
CA VAL A 64 18.59 -8.16 12.22
C VAL A 64 19.08 -7.12 13.20
N ALA A 65 19.56 -5.97 12.74
CA ALA A 65 19.96 -4.87 13.62
C ALA A 65 18.80 -4.47 14.55
N LEU A 66 19.06 -4.26 15.84
CA LEU A 66 18.05 -3.90 16.85
C LEU A 66 17.20 -2.70 16.41
N ARG A 67 17.82 -1.69 15.81
CA ARG A 67 17.12 -0.52 15.27
C ARG A 67 16.06 -0.89 14.23
N THR A 68 16.44 -1.72 13.26
CA THR A 68 15.49 -2.22 12.25
C THR A 68 14.38 -3.04 12.89
N TYR A 69 14.72 -3.89 13.86
CA TYR A 69 13.73 -4.68 14.58
C TYR A 69 12.70 -3.80 15.29
N VAL A 70 13.11 -2.79 16.05
CA VAL A 70 12.20 -1.87 16.74
C VAL A 70 11.31 -1.10 15.75
N TYR A 71 11.85 -0.62 14.64
CA TYR A 71 11.07 0.08 13.61
C TYR A 71 10.04 -0.85 12.95
N HIS A 72 10.40 -2.11 12.72
CA HIS A 72 9.43 -3.12 12.26
C HIS A 72 8.35 -3.37 13.30
N GLU A 73 8.68 -3.52 14.58
CA GLU A 73 7.68 -3.74 15.63
C GLU A 73 6.69 -2.59 15.73
N LEU A 74 7.13 -1.34 15.55
CA LEU A 74 6.25 -0.18 15.57
C LEU A 74 5.24 -0.22 14.42
N LEU A 75 5.68 -0.52 13.19
CA LEU A 75 4.78 -0.68 12.05
C LEU A 75 3.85 -1.88 12.19
N ILE A 76 4.36 -3.01 12.68
CA ILE A 76 3.55 -4.22 12.91
C ILE A 76 2.50 -3.97 13.98
N GLY A 77 2.87 -3.32 15.09
CA GLY A 77 1.95 -2.92 16.14
C GLY A 77 0.88 -1.96 15.63
N TYR A 78 1.25 -1.02 14.75
CA TYR A 78 0.29 -0.11 14.12
C TYR A 78 -0.67 -0.85 13.16
N LEU A 79 -0.18 -1.81 12.37
CA LEU A 79 -1.03 -2.66 11.54
C LEU A 79 -2.02 -3.47 12.38
N ASP A 80 -1.57 -3.99 13.53
CA ASP A 80 -2.44 -4.72 14.45
C ASP A 80 -3.49 -3.80 15.11
N TYR A 81 -3.08 -2.60 15.50
CA TYR A 81 -3.97 -1.56 16.00
C TYR A 81 -5.08 -1.25 14.97
N LEU A 82 -4.72 -1.00 13.71
CA LEU A 82 -5.69 -0.80 12.63
C LEU A 82 -6.61 -2.00 12.44
N ARG A 83 -6.05 -3.22 12.39
CA ARG A 83 -6.79 -4.48 12.22
C ARG A 83 -7.85 -4.64 13.32
N SER A 84 -7.45 -4.45 14.58
CA SER A 84 -8.33 -4.61 15.74
C SER A 84 -9.49 -3.61 15.77
N ARG A 85 -9.29 -2.41 15.23
CA ARG A 85 -10.32 -1.37 15.06
C ARG A 85 -11.25 -1.60 13.87
N GLY A 86 -10.96 -2.60 13.03
CA GLY A 86 -11.81 -2.96 11.89
C GLY A 86 -11.41 -2.29 10.57
N PHE A 87 -10.22 -1.70 10.45
CA PHE A 87 -9.70 -1.27 9.15
C PHE A 87 -9.49 -2.48 8.23
N HIS A 88 -9.82 -2.32 6.94
CA HIS A 88 -9.74 -3.39 5.95
C HIS A 88 -8.32 -3.56 5.40
N GLN A 89 -7.62 -2.45 5.18
CA GLN A 89 -6.31 -2.46 4.55
C GLN A 89 -5.52 -1.18 4.85
N MET A 90 -4.21 -1.26 4.62
CA MET A 90 -3.30 -0.12 4.63
C MET A 90 -2.51 -0.09 3.31
N LEU A 91 -2.31 1.08 2.72
CA LEU A 91 -1.44 1.26 1.56
C LEU A 91 -0.10 1.86 1.96
N ILE A 92 0.96 1.39 1.30
CA ILE A 92 2.33 1.86 1.50
C ILE A 92 2.93 2.13 0.14
N TRP A 93 3.40 3.36 -0.06
CA TRP A 93 4.26 3.70 -1.18
C TRP A 93 5.73 3.69 -0.74
N ALA A 94 6.48 2.71 -1.22
CA ALA A 94 7.93 2.68 -1.04
C ALA A 94 8.57 3.73 -1.94
N CYS A 95 8.81 4.92 -1.40
CA CYS A 95 9.55 5.99 -2.03
C CYS A 95 10.69 6.40 -1.10
N PRO A 96 11.98 6.24 -1.46
CA PRO A 96 13.06 6.86 -0.71
C PRO A 96 13.12 8.35 -1.06
N PRO A 97 13.60 9.21 -0.14
CA PRO A 97 13.73 10.64 -0.42
C PRO A 97 14.76 10.86 -1.53
N SER A 98 14.57 11.92 -2.33
CA SER A 98 15.55 12.33 -3.33
C SER A 98 16.86 12.72 -2.67
N GLN A 99 17.95 12.74 -3.44
CA GLN A 99 19.24 13.15 -2.92
C GLN A 99 19.18 14.62 -2.42
N GLY A 100 19.40 14.81 -1.12
CA GLY A 100 19.37 16.12 -0.49
C GLY A 100 18.04 16.48 0.18
N ASP A 101 17.00 15.67 -0.01
CA ASP A 101 15.70 15.85 0.65
C ASP A 101 15.66 15.11 1.99
N ASP A 102 15.02 15.73 2.97
CA ASP A 102 14.62 15.12 4.24
C ASP A 102 13.10 14.94 4.23
N TYR A 103 12.58 13.75 4.59
CA TYR A 103 11.13 13.55 4.61
C TYR A 103 10.47 14.27 5.78
N ILE A 104 11.01 14.10 6.99
CA ILE A 104 10.47 14.68 8.22
C ILE A 104 11.59 15.29 9.07
N LEU A 105 12.68 14.55 9.33
CA LEU A 105 13.71 14.96 10.27
C LEU A 105 14.80 15.76 9.56
N TYR A 106 14.86 17.07 9.83
CA TYR A 106 15.78 17.97 9.12
C TYR A 106 17.26 17.68 9.40
N ALA A 107 18.04 17.61 8.33
CA ALA A 107 19.48 17.38 8.32
C ALA A 107 19.88 16.04 8.92
N HIS A 108 19.83 14.97 8.11
CA HIS A 108 20.29 13.65 8.53
C HIS A 108 21.81 13.55 8.77
N PRO A 109 22.27 12.57 9.57
CA PRO A 109 23.70 12.34 9.79
C PRO A 109 24.39 12.00 8.47
N LYS A 110 25.52 12.64 8.15
CA LYS A 110 26.29 12.36 6.91
C LYS A 110 26.70 10.89 6.74
N THR A 111 26.79 10.17 7.84
CA THR A 111 27.15 8.74 7.90
C THR A 111 25.93 7.81 7.93
N GLN A 112 24.71 8.36 7.87
CA GLN A 112 23.48 7.61 7.61
C GLN A 112 23.25 7.58 6.11
N LYS A 113 23.08 6.37 5.56
CA LYS A 113 22.78 6.19 4.15
C LYS A 113 21.28 6.01 3.96
N ASN A 114 20.69 6.79 3.07
CA ASN A 114 19.31 6.55 2.63
C ASN A 114 19.28 5.26 1.79
N PRO A 115 18.35 4.33 2.05
CA PRO A 115 18.24 3.11 1.29
C PRO A 115 17.84 3.45 -0.14
N ALA A 116 18.52 2.84 -1.13
CA ALA A 116 18.01 2.83 -2.49
C ALA A 116 16.66 2.08 -2.55
N LEU A 117 15.81 2.44 -3.50
CA LEU A 117 14.44 1.92 -3.63
C LEU A 117 14.32 0.39 -3.49
N PRO A 118 15.15 -0.46 -4.15
CA PRO A 118 15.05 -1.91 -3.97
C PRO A 118 15.28 -2.37 -2.52
N LYS A 119 16.22 -1.72 -1.80
CA LYS A 119 16.50 -2.05 -0.39
C LYS A 119 15.39 -1.58 0.55
N LEU A 120 14.79 -0.42 0.26
CA LEU A 120 13.64 0.08 1.03
C LEU A 120 12.42 -0.84 0.85
N ARG A 121 12.14 -1.26 -0.38
CA ARG A 121 11.08 -2.23 -0.67
C ARG A 121 11.32 -3.57 0.03
N GLU A 122 12.54 -4.10 0.00
CA GLU A 122 12.90 -5.31 0.73
C GLU A 122 12.71 -5.16 2.26
N TRP A 123 13.01 -3.97 2.80
CA TRP A 123 12.81 -3.65 4.22
C TRP A 123 11.33 -3.75 4.60
N TYR A 124 10.42 -3.14 3.83
CA TYR A 124 8.97 -3.26 4.05
C TYR A 124 8.48 -4.71 3.90
N PHE A 125 8.91 -5.44 2.86
CA PHE A 125 8.50 -6.84 2.71
C PHE A 125 8.97 -7.74 3.85
N LYS A 126 10.13 -7.48 4.44
CA LYS A 126 10.57 -8.20 5.65
C LYS A 126 9.65 -7.94 6.84
N MET A 127 9.27 -6.68 7.04
CA MET A 127 8.31 -6.29 8.08
C MET A 127 6.93 -6.95 7.85
N LEU A 128 6.40 -6.84 6.63
CA LEU A 128 5.09 -7.39 6.28
C LEU A 128 5.05 -8.92 6.35
N ARG A 129 6.14 -9.62 6.00
CA ARG A 129 6.25 -11.08 6.19
C ARG A 129 6.09 -11.44 7.66
N LYS A 130 6.74 -10.71 8.56
CA LYS A 130 6.59 -10.94 10.01
C LYS A 130 5.15 -10.69 10.47
N ALA A 131 4.49 -9.64 9.95
CA ALA A 131 3.09 -9.36 10.26
C ALA A 131 2.15 -10.47 9.76
N PHE A 132 2.42 -11.04 8.58
CA PHE A 132 1.69 -12.17 8.03
C PHE A 132 1.90 -13.45 8.85
N GLU A 133 3.15 -13.79 9.21
CA GLU A 133 3.49 -14.91 10.10
C GLU A 133 2.79 -14.80 11.47
N SER A 134 2.53 -13.57 11.93
CA SER A 134 1.81 -13.27 13.17
C SER A 134 0.29 -13.17 13.01
N SER A 135 -0.25 -13.54 11.83
CA SER A 135 -1.69 -13.47 11.50
C SER A 135 -2.32 -12.07 11.62
N ILE A 136 -1.52 -11.01 11.61
CA ILE A 136 -1.98 -9.62 11.59
C ILE A 136 -2.38 -9.23 10.17
N VAL A 137 -1.50 -9.49 9.20
CA VAL A 137 -1.77 -9.26 7.78
C VAL A 137 -2.32 -10.54 7.17
N LYS A 138 -3.45 -10.45 6.44
CA LYS A 138 -4.05 -11.59 5.74
C LYS A 138 -3.43 -11.82 4.37
N ARG A 139 -3.07 -10.73 3.68
CA ARG A 139 -2.45 -10.78 2.35
C ARG A 139 -1.68 -9.50 2.07
N VAL A 140 -0.57 -9.63 1.35
CA VAL A 140 0.16 -8.50 0.76
C VAL A 140 0.00 -8.58 -0.74
N SER A 141 -0.36 -7.46 -1.36
CA SER A 141 -0.48 -7.29 -2.81
C SER A 141 0.17 -5.97 -3.23
N ASN A 142 -0.08 -5.57 -4.47
CA ASN A 142 0.23 -4.25 -5.01
C ASN A 142 -0.99 -3.62 -5.69
N LEU A 143 -0.93 -2.31 -5.90
CA LEU A 143 -2.02 -1.52 -6.47
C LEU A 143 -2.46 -2.07 -7.85
N TYR A 144 -1.52 -2.52 -8.69
CA TYR A 144 -1.83 -3.08 -10.01
C TYR A 144 -2.61 -4.40 -9.90
N ASP A 145 -2.05 -5.39 -9.19
CA ASP A 145 -2.67 -6.72 -9.07
C ASP A 145 -4.03 -6.66 -8.35
N THR A 146 -4.27 -5.60 -7.59
CA THR A 146 -5.50 -5.36 -6.80
C THR A 146 -6.62 -4.69 -7.58
N TYR A 147 -6.31 -3.72 -8.47
CA TYR A 147 -7.32 -2.82 -9.06
C TYR A 147 -7.29 -2.68 -10.58
N PHE A 148 -6.33 -3.27 -11.29
CA PHE A 148 -6.17 -3.06 -12.74
C PHE A 148 -6.50 -4.30 -13.56
N GLU A 149 -6.91 -4.09 -14.81
CA GLU A 149 -7.14 -5.20 -15.74
C GLU A 149 -5.86 -6.04 -15.90
N GLY A 150 -6.00 -7.37 -15.83
CA GLY A 150 -4.86 -8.29 -15.79
C GLY A 150 -4.26 -8.51 -14.40
N GLY A 151 -4.75 -7.80 -13.39
CA GLY A 151 -4.40 -8.01 -11.99
C GLY A 151 -4.82 -9.40 -11.49
N LYS A 152 -4.04 -9.94 -10.54
CA LYS A 152 -4.19 -11.33 -10.09
C LYS A 152 -5.20 -11.53 -8.97
N ASP A 153 -5.55 -10.46 -8.25
CA ASP A 153 -6.23 -10.55 -6.94
C ASP A 153 -7.72 -10.25 -7.01
N HIS A 154 -8.26 -10.01 -8.21
CA HIS A 154 -9.68 -9.80 -8.43
C HIS A 154 -10.19 -10.50 -9.69
N ARG A 155 -11.52 -10.54 -9.80
CA ARG A 155 -12.30 -11.12 -10.90
C ARG A 155 -13.38 -10.16 -11.39
N LEU A 156 -13.15 -8.87 -11.15
CA LEU A 156 -13.97 -7.79 -11.71
C LEU A 156 -14.00 -7.89 -13.23
N GLU A 157 -15.21 -7.78 -13.78
CA GLU A 157 -15.42 -7.71 -15.23
C GLU A 157 -14.94 -6.39 -15.81
N ARG A 158 -15.08 -5.31 -15.03
CA ARG A 158 -14.61 -3.97 -15.36
C ARG A 158 -13.91 -3.36 -14.17
N VAL A 159 -12.77 -2.73 -14.42
CA VAL A 159 -12.05 -1.90 -13.45
C VAL A 159 -12.27 -0.43 -13.77
N SER A 160 -12.23 0.42 -12.75
CA SER A 160 -12.42 1.86 -12.91
C SER A 160 -11.51 2.65 -11.98
N ALA A 161 -11.16 3.88 -12.37
CA ALA A 161 -10.37 4.77 -11.54
C ALA A 161 -11.08 5.13 -10.23
N VAL A 162 -12.42 5.07 -10.21
CA VAL A 162 -13.23 5.34 -9.00
C VAL A 162 -13.14 4.24 -7.94
N ASP A 163 -12.60 3.07 -8.31
CA ASP A 163 -12.39 1.96 -7.38
C ASP A 163 -11.02 2.03 -6.66
N LEU A 164 -10.13 2.94 -7.09
CA LEU A 164 -8.81 3.12 -6.48
C LEU A 164 -8.92 4.03 -5.25
N PRO A 165 -8.43 3.59 -4.06
CA PRO A 165 -8.34 4.45 -2.89
C PRO A 165 -7.53 5.72 -3.18
N TYR A 166 -8.09 6.88 -2.87
CA TYR A 166 -7.51 8.19 -3.19
C TYR A 166 -6.88 8.80 -1.94
N PHE A 167 -5.55 8.95 -1.92
CA PHE A 167 -4.81 9.53 -0.81
C PHE A 167 -4.16 10.85 -1.19
N GLU A 168 -4.13 11.78 -0.25
CA GLU A 168 -3.42 13.03 -0.46
C GLU A 168 -1.91 12.78 -0.47
N GLY A 169 -1.23 13.22 -1.55
CA GLY A 169 0.21 13.09 -1.70
C GLY A 169 0.71 11.71 -2.15
N ASP A 170 -0.19 10.77 -2.48
CA ASP A 170 0.19 9.48 -3.08
C ASP A 170 0.57 9.61 -4.57
N TYR A 171 1.20 8.56 -5.11
CA TYR A 171 1.72 8.50 -6.47
C TYR A 171 0.62 8.61 -7.54
N TRP A 172 -0.41 7.76 -7.46
CA TRP A 172 -1.33 7.57 -8.59
C TRP A 172 -2.23 8.78 -8.88
N PRO A 173 -2.75 9.56 -7.89
CA PRO A 173 -3.61 10.69 -8.18
C PRO A 173 -2.91 11.76 -9.02
N GLY A 174 -1.67 12.12 -8.65
CA GLY A 174 -0.89 13.12 -9.39
C GLY A 174 -0.58 12.67 -10.82
N VAL A 175 -0.26 11.39 -11.01
CA VAL A 175 -0.04 10.80 -12.34
C VAL A 175 -1.33 10.80 -13.17
N ALA A 176 -2.46 10.45 -12.56
CA ALA A 176 -3.76 10.42 -13.22
C ALA A 176 -4.17 11.82 -13.73
N GLU A 177 -3.96 12.88 -12.94
CA GLU A 177 -4.26 14.26 -13.35
C GLU A 177 -3.48 14.69 -14.62
N VAL A 178 -2.20 14.32 -14.72
CA VAL A 178 -1.38 14.61 -15.90
C VAL A 178 -1.88 13.83 -17.12
N MET A 179 -2.24 12.56 -16.92
CA MET A 179 -2.79 11.71 -17.99
C MET A 179 -4.15 12.19 -18.48
N LEU A 180 -5.03 12.65 -17.57
CA LEU A 180 -6.34 13.19 -17.91
C LEU A 180 -6.24 14.43 -18.81
N LYS A 181 -5.30 15.34 -18.51
CA LYS A 181 -5.00 16.50 -19.37
C LYS A 181 -4.57 16.06 -20.77
N THR A 182 -3.71 15.05 -20.85
CA THR A 182 -3.24 14.49 -22.14
C THR A 182 -4.39 13.87 -22.93
N ILE A 183 -5.27 13.12 -22.28
CA ILE A 183 -6.46 12.52 -22.90
C ILE A 183 -7.42 13.59 -23.43
N ASP A 184 -7.62 14.69 -22.69
CA ASP A 184 -8.46 15.81 -23.14
C ASP A 184 -7.88 16.52 -24.36
N GLU A 185 -6.57 16.76 -24.38
CA GLU A 185 -5.86 17.33 -25.54
C GLU A 185 -5.94 16.43 -26.78
N GLU A 186 -5.75 15.12 -26.62
CA GLU A 186 -5.88 14.12 -27.70
C GLU A 186 -7.31 14.13 -28.28
N LYS A 187 -8.34 14.23 -27.43
CA LYS A 187 -9.75 14.32 -27.85
C LYS A 187 -10.05 15.62 -28.60
N LYS A 188 -9.54 16.76 -28.11
CA LYS A 188 -9.68 18.06 -28.78
C LYS A 188 -9.02 18.05 -30.16
N ALA A 189 -7.80 17.52 -30.28
CA ALA A 189 -7.08 17.42 -31.55
C ALA A 189 -7.78 16.48 -32.56
N ALA A 190 -8.40 15.39 -32.08
CA ALA A 190 -9.20 14.51 -32.91
C ALA A 190 -10.47 15.18 -33.43
N ALA A 191 -11.12 16.02 -32.61
CA ALA A 191 -12.32 16.77 -32.99
C ALA A 191 -12.03 17.90 -34.00
N THR A 192 -10.86 18.54 -33.93
CA THR A 192 -10.47 19.63 -34.84
C THR A 192 -9.82 19.15 -36.14
N GLY A 193 -9.78 17.84 -36.41
CA GLY A 193 -9.22 17.26 -37.64
C GLY A 193 -7.72 17.47 -37.83
N THR A 194 -7.01 17.96 -36.83
CA THR A 194 -5.59 18.34 -36.93
C THR A 194 -4.70 17.13 -36.63
N LYS A 195 -4.66 16.15 -37.55
CA LYS A 195 -3.74 15.01 -37.43
C LYS A 195 -2.28 15.50 -37.54
N LYS A 196 -1.57 15.62 -36.42
CA LYS A 196 -0.09 15.63 -36.45
C LYS A 196 0.38 14.25 -36.87
N ALA A 197 0.95 14.15 -38.07
CA ALA A 197 1.61 12.95 -38.55
C ALA A 197 2.82 12.63 -37.66
N GLN A 198 2.70 11.60 -36.81
CA GLN A 198 3.87 10.98 -36.19
C GLN A 198 4.11 9.62 -36.83
N THR A 199 5.13 9.58 -37.66
CA THR A 199 5.76 8.38 -38.23
C THR A 199 6.49 7.63 -37.12
N LYS A 200 6.03 6.43 -36.75
CA LYS A 200 6.91 5.41 -36.18
C LYS A 200 6.61 4.02 -36.77
N LYS A 201 7.60 3.52 -37.51
CA LYS A 201 7.77 2.13 -37.93
C LYS A 201 8.01 1.25 -36.71
N GLY A 202 7.44 0.04 -36.68
CA GLY A 202 7.94 -1.02 -35.80
C GLY A 202 6.98 -2.19 -35.54
N SER A 203 7.15 -3.26 -36.31
CA SER A 203 6.97 -4.69 -35.94
C SER A 203 5.62 -5.20 -35.40
N ARG A 204 4.88 -5.88 -36.28
CA ARG A 204 3.82 -6.84 -35.94
C ARG A 204 4.44 -8.15 -35.41
N SER A 205 3.95 -8.65 -34.28
CA SER A 205 3.84 -10.10 -34.07
C SER A 205 2.39 -10.44 -33.66
N LYS A 206 1.86 -11.51 -34.26
CA LYS A 206 0.50 -12.03 -34.08
C LYS A 206 0.42 -12.93 -32.86
N MET A 207 -0.64 -12.81 -32.05
CA MET A 207 -1.42 -13.99 -31.63
C MET A 207 -2.87 -13.60 -31.30
N SER A 208 -3.77 -14.56 -31.50
CA SER A 208 -5.22 -14.45 -31.61
C SER A 208 -5.97 -14.62 -30.28
N LYS A 209 -7.09 -13.89 -30.09
CA LYS A 209 -8.45 -14.43 -29.83
C LYS A 209 -9.47 -13.29 -29.71
N GLY A 210 -10.68 -13.57 -30.23
CA GLY A 210 -11.68 -12.60 -30.66
C GLY A 210 -12.12 -11.54 -29.64
N LYS A 211 -12.02 -10.28 -30.06
CA LYS A 211 -12.86 -9.20 -29.55
C LYS A 211 -14.05 -9.05 -30.49
N ILE A 212 -15.24 -9.25 -29.94
CA ILE A 212 -16.48 -8.71 -30.49
C ILE A 212 -16.24 -7.22 -30.69
N ALA A 213 -16.45 -6.74 -31.91
CA ALA A 213 -16.27 -5.35 -32.27
C ALA A 213 -17.23 -4.50 -31.45
N ASN A 214 -16.72 -3.81 -30.43
CA ASN A 214 -17.48 -2.76 -29.77
C ASN A 214 -17.29 -1.47 -30.59
N VAL A 215 -18.36 -1.09 -31.28
CA VAL A 215 -18.47 0.14 -32.08
C VAL A 215 -18.72 1.28 -31.10
N GLY A 216 -17.64 1.80 -30.52
CA GLY A 216 -17.63 2.93 -29.60
C GLY A 216 -16.21 3.14 -29.08
N GLY A 217 -15.66 4.34 -29.21
CA GLY A 217 -14.32 4.64 -28.68
C GLY A 217 -14.26 4.41 -27.17
N ALA A 218 -13.09 3.99 -26.65
CA ALA A 218 -12.89 3.79 -25.22
C ALA A 218 -13.26 5.05 -24.41
N THR A 219 -13.93 4.88 -23.28
CA THR A 219 -14.31 5.96 -22.37
C THR A 219 -13.06 6.64 -21.77
N THR A 220 -13.21 7.84 -21.19
CA THR A 220 -12.08 8.52 -20.50
C THR A 220 -11.49 7.62 -19.41
N ASP A 221 -12.35 6.97 -18.64
CA ASP A 221 -11.98 6.07 -17.54
C ASP A 221 -11.18 4.87 -18.05
N GLU A 222 -11.65 4.19 -19.11
CA GLU A 222 -10.92 3.07 -19.71
C GLU A 222 -9.55 3.49 -20.26
N GLN A 223 -9.46 4.67 -20.90
CA GLN A 223 -8.19 5.22 -21.37
C GLN A 223 -7.25 5.54 -20.21
N LEU A 224 -7.76 6.17 -19.15
CA LEU A 224 -6.99 6.49 -17.95
C LEU A 224 -6.47 5.20 -17.28
N MET A 225 -7.35 4.23 -17.03
CA MET A 225 -6.98 2.96 -16.39
C MET A 225 -5.94 2.19 -17.20
N THR A 226 -6.03 2.22 -18.53
CA THR A 226 -5.01 1.63 -19.41
C THR A 226 -3.67 2.35 -19.25
N LYS A 227 -3.63 3.69 -19.42
CA LYS A 227 -2.38 4.47 -19.35
C LYS A 227 -1.75 4.40 -17.94
N LEU A 228 -2.56 4.44 -16.88
CA LEU A 228 -2.11 4.36 -15.50
C LEU A 228 -1.60 2.95 -15.16
N GLY A 229 -2.30 1.90 -15.62
CA GLY A 229 -1.86 0.52 -15.46
C GLY A 229 -0.52 0.25 -16.13
N ASP A 230 -0.31 0.77 -17.34
CA ASP A 230 0.97 0.69 -18.06
C ASP A 230 2.10 1.43 -17.31
N ALA A 231 1.81 2.59 -16.70
CA ALA A 231 2.80 3.33 -15.93
C ALA A 231 3.22 2.60 -14.64
N ILE A 232 2.26 2.01 -13.92
CA ILE A 232 2.49 1.29 -12.65
C ILE A 232 3.15 -0.08 -12.88
N SER A 233 2.81 -0.77 -13.96
CA SER A 233 3.38 -2.09 -14.28
C SER A 233 4.63 -2.03 -15.15
N GLY A 234 4.99 -0.85 -15.65
CA GLY A 234 6.04 -0.62 -16.63
C GLY A 234 7.33 0.00 -16.07
N ALA A 235 7.95 0.87 -16.88
CA ALA A 235 9.24 1.46 -16.57
C ALA A 235 9.16 2.70 -15.65
N ALA A 236 7.99 3.33 -15.53
CA ALA A 236 7.81 4.57 -14.78
C ALA A 236 7.73 4.33 -13.26
N CYS A 237 7.12 3.21 -12.86
CA CYS A 237 7.01 2.76 -11.49
C CYS A 237 7.08 1.23 -11.48
N ASN A 238 7.69 0.64 -10.46
CA ASN A 238 7.58 -0.79 -10.26
C ASN A 238 6.35 -1.04 -9.39
N LYS A 239 5.39 -1.86 -9.87
CA LYS A 239 4.17 -2.15 -9.10
C LYS A 239 4.42 -2.58 -7.65
N GLU A 240 5.53 -3.26 -7.38
CA GLU A 240 5.90 -3.71 -6.03
C GLU A 240 6.28 -2.55 -5.07
N ASP A 241 6.41 -1.33 -5.58
CA ASP A 241 6.63 -0.13 -4.78
C ASP A 241 5.29 0.43 -4.21
N LEU A 242 4.15 0.03 -4.76
CA LEU A 242 2.81 0.47 -4.34
C LEU A 242 2.08 -0.69 -3.66
N MET A 243 2.37 -0.92 -2.39
CA MET A 243 1.92 -2.09 -1.64
C MET A 243 0.49 -1.91 -1.11
N VAL A 244 -0.33 -2.95 -1.25
CA VAL A 244 -1.65 -3.05 -0.62
C VAL A 244 -1.58 -4.12 0.46
N VAL A 245 -1.72 -3.71 1.72
CA VAL A 245 -1.63 -4.58 2.90
C VAL A 245 -3.05 -4.89 3.37
N HIS A 246 -3.58 -6.07 3.03
CA HIS A 246 -4.90 -6.50 3.48
C HIS A 246 -4.85 -6.97 4.94
N LEU A 247 -5.55 -6.26 5.81
CA LEU A 247 -5.72 -6.59 7.23
C LEU A 247 -6.90 -7.54 7.45
N GLN A 248 -7.84 -7.57 6.49
CA GLN A 248 -9.03 -8.42 6.50
C GLN A 248 -9.13 -9.23 5.20
N HIS A 249 -9.97 -10.28 5.22
CA HIS A 249 -10.26 -11.07 4.02
C HIS A 249 -11.12 -10.26 3.04
N VAL A 250 -10.83 -10.38 1.74
CA VAL A 250 -11.51 -9.60 0.69
C VAL A 250 -11.95 -10.53 -0.42
N CYS A 251 -13.23 -10.48 -0.77
CA CYS A 251 -13.78 -11.29 -1.85
C CYS A 251 -13.15 -10.88 -3.20
N CYS A 252 -12.64 -11.85 -3.95
CA CYS A 252 -12.05 -11.61 -5.27
C CYS A 252 -13.07 -11.14 -6.32
N ILE A 253 -14.37 -11.41 -6.16
CA ILE A 253 -15.40 -11.02 -7.12
C ILE A 253 -15.96 -9.64 -6.79
N CYS A 254 -16.60 -9.47 -5.63
CA CYS A 254 -17.27 -8.22 -5.27
C CYS A 254 -16.38 -7.20 -4.56
N ARG A 255 -15.14 -7.58 -4.19
CA ARG A 255 -14.15 -6.72 -3.53
C ARG A 255 -14.54 -6.21 -2.15
N THR A 256 -15.66 -6.67 -1.59
CA THR A 256 -16.04 -6.34 -0.22
C THR A 256 -15.21 -7.13 0.78
N CYS A 257 -14.99 -6.53 1.95
CA CYS A 257 -14.45 -7.24 3.11
C CYS A 257 -15.39 -8.40 3.48
N ILE A 258 -14.80 -9.55 3.81
CA ILE A 258 -15.52 -10.71 4.33
C ILE A 258 -15.46 -10.63 5.86
N HIS A 259 -16.62 -10.50 6.50
CA HIS A 259 -16.78 -10.52 7.95
C HIS A 259 -18.18 -11.03 8.29
N ASN A 260 -18.36 -11.54 9.52
CA ASN A 260 -19.64 -12.09 9.98
C ASN A 260 -20.27 -13.08 8.98
N GLY A 261 -19.51 -14.09 8.57
CA GLY A 261 -19.92 -15.02 7.53
C GLY A 261 -18.85 -16.03 7.17
N THR A 262 -19.04 -16.73 6.06
CA THR A 262 -18.13 -17.78 5.61
C THR A 262 -17.27 -17.28 4.45
N ARG A 263 -15.95 -17.46 4.60
CA ARG A 263 -14.97 -17.32 3.55
C ARG A 263 -14.81 -18.67 2.84
N TYR A 264 -14.92 -18.66 1.51
CA TYR A 264 -14.63 -19.83 0.67
C TYR A 264 -13.34 -19.60 -0.10
N TYR A 265 -12.35 -20.49 0.04
CA TYR A 265 -11.01 -20.25 -0.46
C TYR A 265 -10.32 -21.53 -0.95
N SER A 266 -9.20 -21.37 -1.67
CA SER A 266 -8.35 -22.49 -2.11
C SER A 266 -6.96 -22.40 -1.47
N ASP A 267 -6.45 -23.54 -0.98
CA ASP A 267 -5.18 -23.65 -0.27
C ASP A 267 -3.94 -23.54 -1.17
N SER A 268 -4.07 -23.65 -2.50
CA SER A 268 -2.88 -23.80 -3.35
C SER A 268 -2.39 -22.48 -3.93
N PRO A 269 -1.10 -22.13 -3.75
CA PRO A 269 -0.35 -21.49 -4.83
C PRO A 269 -0.23 -22.53 -5.96
N PHE A 270 -0.62 -22.18 -7.17
CA PHE A 270 -0.49 -23.10 -8.30
C PHE A 270 1.00 -23.34 -8.60
N GLY A 271 1.51 -24.54 -8.29
CA GLY A 271 2.84 -25.03 -8.69
C GLY A 271 3.65 -25.67 -7.57
N SER A 272 3.66 -27.01 -7.51
CA SER A 272 4.58 -27.78 -6.66
C SER A 272 6.02 -27.72 -7.18
N GLY A 273 6.95 -27.22 -6.38
CA GLY A 273 8.40 -27.34 -6.61
C GLY A 273 9.14 -27.29 -5.29
N SER A 274 9.88 -28.36 -4.99
CA SER A 274 10.59 -28.63 -3.73
C SER A 274 11.37 -27.45 -3.15
N GLU A 275 11.12 -27.14 -1.88
CA GLU A 275 11.81 -26.09 -1.14
C GLU A 275 12.80 -26.67 -0.11
N ARG A 276 14.09 -26.32 -0.23
CA ARG A 276 15.07 -26.42 0.86
C ARG A 276 15.91 -25.13 0.95
N ARG A 277 15.92 -24.63 2.19
CA ARG A 277 16.65 -23.55 2.92
C ARG A 277 18.17 -23.43 2.61
N PHE A 278 18.97 -22.42 2.98
CA PHE A 278 18.85 -21.07 3.60
C PHE A 278 20.28 -20.45 3.58
N GLU A 279 20.46 -19.34 2.83
CA GLU A 279 21.52 -18.31 2.96
C GLU A 279 21.00 -16.95 2.39
N GLY A 280 19.78 -16.47 2.61
CA GLY A 280 18.77 -16.75 3.64
C GLY A 280 17.55 -15.83 3.43
N ILE A 281 17.20 -15.49 2.18
CA ILE A 281 15.91 -14.90 1.80
C ILE A 281 15.46 -15.46 0.44
N LYS A 282 14.50 -16.39 0.48
CA LYS A 282 13.50 -16.58 -0.57
C LYS A 282 12.15 -16.29 0.09
N LEU A 283 11.43 -15.27 -0.39
CA LEU A 283 9.96 -15.29 -0.33
C LEU A 283 9.53 -16.45 -1.24
N ASP A 284 8.36 -17.03 -0.98
CA ASP A 284 7.70 -17.83 -2.01
C ASP A 284 7.76 -17.07 -3.34
N SER A 285 8.36 -17.77 -4.30
CA SER A 285 8.80 -17.42 -5.64
C SER A 285 8.18 -16.17 -6.30
N SER A 286 8.96 -15.09 -6.42
CA SER A 286 8.84 -14.14 -7.53
C SER A 286 9.79 -14.54 -8.67
N THR A 287 9.60 -15.71 -9.27
CA THR A 287 10.07 -16.07 -10.65
C THR A 287 9.57 -17.46 -11.06
N SER A 288 8.26 -17.64 -11.11
CA SER A 288 7.63 -18.58 -12.03
C SER A 288 6.30 -17.97 -12.49
N ASN A 289 6.02 -18.08 -13.78
CA ASN A 289 4.77 -17.63 -14.37
C ASN A 289 3.57 -18.30 -13.68
N GLY A 290 2.66 -17.48 -13.13
CA GLY A 290 1.24 -17.84 -12.98
C GLY A 290 0.86 -18.72 -11.79
N GLY A 291 0.88 -18.18 -10.57
CA GLY A 291 0.10 -18.67 -9.44
C GLY A 291 -0.55 -17.48 -8.73
N MET A 292 -1.86 -17.52 -8.48
CA MET A 292 -2.57 -16.48 -7.75
C MET A 292 -2.15 -16.44 -6.28
N SER A 293 -2.12 -15.23 -5.71
CA SER A 293 -2.25 -15.03 -4.27
C SER A 293 -3.72 -15.35 -3.90
N GLY A 294 -3.95 -15.97 -2.74
CA GLY A 294 -5.20 -16.68 -2.36
C GLY A 294 -6.52 -16.16 -2.97
N PHE A 295 -7.20 -17.05 -3.71
CA PHE A 295 -8.55 -16.81 -4.22
C PHE A 295 -9.57 -17.03 -3.10
N GLU A 296 -10.43 -16.03 -2.87
CA GLU A 296 -11.39 -16.03 -1.76
C GLU A 296 -12.74 -15.46 -2.19
N LEU A 297 -13.83 -16.05 -1.72
CA LEU A 297 -15.21 -15.62 -1.96
C LEU A 297 -15.97 -15.43 -0.64
N CYS A 298 -16.83 -14.42 -0.59
CA CYS A 298 -17.86 -14.32 0.44
C CYS A 298 -19.03 -15.27 0.14
N ASP A 299 -19.93 -15.48 1.11
CA ASP A 299 -21.14 -16.29 0.95
C ASP A 299 -21.93 -15.95 -0.32
N ASN A 300 -22.25 -14.67 -0.54
CA ASN A 300 -23.07 -14.26 -1.68
C ASN A 300 -22.43 -14.60 -3.03
N CYS A 301 -21.13 -14.36 -3.16
CA CYS A 301 -20.39 -14.68 -4.39
C CYS A 301 -20.22 -16.19 -4.56
N TYR A 302 -19.99 -16.93 -3.49
CA TYR A 302 -19.93 -18.40 -3.54
C TYR A 302 -21.26 -19.00 -4.02
N GLN A 303 -22.40 -18.59 -3.44
CA GLN A 303 -23.72 -19.06 -3.84
C GLN A 303 -24.04 -18.70 -5.30
N SER A 304 -23.64 -17.50 -5.73
CA SER A 304 -23.78 -17.08 -7.13
C SER A 304 -22.99 -17.99 -8.08
N GLU A 305 -21.78 -18.39 -7.70
CA GLU A 305 -20.96 -19.32 -8.50
C GLU A 305 -21.52 -20.75 -8.52
N ILE A 306 -22.08 -21.22 -7.40
CA ILE A 306 -22.81 -22.50 -7.34
C ILE A 306 -24.01 -22.48 -8.31
N ALA A 307 -24.83 -21.44 -8.26
CA ALA A 307 -26.00 -21.31 -9.14
C ALA A 307 -25.60 -21.29 -10.63
N ARG A 308 -24.50 -20.59 -10.97
CA ARG A 308 -23.93 -20.59 -12.32
C ARG A 308 -23.46 -21.97 -12.76
N SER A 309 -22.79 -22.72 -11.87
CA SER A 309 -22.29 -24.07 -12.16
C SER A 309 -23.44 -25.03 -12.51
N VAL A 310 -24.55 -24.97 -11.75
CA VAL A 310 -25.76 -25.76 -12.00
C VAL A 310 -26.40 -25.37 -13.33
N ALA A 311 -26.58 -24.07 -13.59
CA ALA A 311 -27.20 -23.58 -14.82
C ALA A 311 -26.43 -23.95 -16.10
N GLN A 312 -25.11 -24.13 -16.01
CA GLN A 312 -24.24 -24.45 -17.15
C GLN A 312 -24.04 -25.96 -17.38
N GLY A 313 -24.77 -26.83 -16.66
CA GLY A 313 -24.75 -28.28 -16.91
C GLY A 313 -23.53 -29.02 -16.35
N GLY A 314 -22.89 -28.49 -15.29
CA GLY A 314 -21.80 -29.15 -14.57
C GLY A 314 -20.44 -28.43 -14.65
N PRO A 315 -19.38 -29.01 -14.05
CA PRO A 315 -18.08 -28.33 -13.80
C PRO A 315 -17.24 -27.97 -15.04
N SER A 316 -17.76 -28.15 -16.27
CA SER A 316 -16.98 -28.09 -17.52
C SER A 316 -17.36 -26.97 -18.49
N SER A 317 -18.18 -26.00 -18.10
CA SER A 317 -18.49 -24.87 -18.99
C SER A 317 -17.38 -23.80 -18.93
N THR A 318 -16.61 -23.74 -20.01
CA THR A 318 -15.48 -22.82 -20.23
C THR A 318 -15.89 -21.38 -20.56
N ARG A 319 -17.18 -21.02 -20.47
CA ARG A 319 -17.68 -19.79 -21.08
C ARG A 319 -17.79 -18.55 -20.19
N ASN A 320 -17.51 -18.61 -18.89
CA ASN A 320 -17.32 -17.41 -18.05
C ASN A 320 -16.49 -17.79 -16.81
N ARG A 321 -15.17 -17.57 -16.84
CA ARG A 321 -14.26 -17.98 -15.75
C ARG A 321 -14.13 -16.89 -14.68
N SER A 322 -15.20 -16.68 -13.92
CA SER A 322 -15.14 -16.01 -12.60
C SER A 322 -14.19 -16.74 -11.66
N LEU A 323 -14.11 -18.07 -11.75
CA LEU A 323 -13.15 -18.88 -10.99
C LEU A 323 -11.79 -19.01 -11.70
N PRO A 324 -10.68 -19.15 -10.94
CA PRO A 324 -9.38 -19.48 -11.51
C PRO A 324 -9.40 -20.79 -12.31
N GLY A 325 -8.53 -20.89 -13.33
CA GLY A 325 -8.45 -22.09 -14.14
C GLY A 325 -8.10 -23.34 -13.31
N GLY A 326 -8.89 -24.40 -13.44
CA GLY A 326 -8.66 -25.67 -12.75
C GLY A 326 -9.25 -25.78 -11.35
N ILE A 327 -9.95 -24.74 -10.85
CA ILE A 327 -10.69 -24.79 -9.59
C ILE A 327 -12.18 -24.96 -9.88
N SER A 328 -12.79 -26.00 -9.31
CA SER A 328 -14.24 -26.08 -9.18
C SER A 328 -14.71 -25.29 -7.97
N VAL A 329 -15.90 -24.69 -8.03
CA VAL A 329 -16.54 -24.05 -6.87
C VAL A 329 -16.70 -25.02 -5.70
N HIS A 330 -16.87 -26.31 -6.00
CA HIS A 330 -17.02 -27.37 -5.01
C HIS A 330 -15.70 -27.76 -4.32
N ASP A 331 -14.55 -27.36 -4.86
CA ASP A 331 -13.23 -27.65 -4.28
C ASP A 331 -12.81 -26.59 -3.24
N LEU A 332 -13.59 -25.52 -3.08
CA LEU A 332 -13.29 -24.44 -2.15
C LEU A 332 -13.52 -24.90 -0.70
N LYS A 333 -12.53 -24.63 0.15
CA LYS A 333 -12.61 -24.80 1.60
C LYS A 333 -13.39 -23.64 2.20
N SER A 334 -14.07 -23.90 3.31
CA SER A 334 -14.85 -22.90 4.04
C SER A 334 -14.24 -22.61 5.41
N GLU A 335 -14.21 -21.35 5.80
CA GLU A 335 -13.79 -20.88 7.13
C GLU A 335 -14.77 -19.80 7.60
N HIS A 336 -15.25 -19.89 8.84
CA HIS A 336 -16.08 -18.84 9.42
C HIS A 336 -15.21 -17.65 9.86
N ILE A 337 -15.53 -16.46 9.37
CA ILE A 337 -14.84 -15.22 9.68
C ILE A 337 -15.66 -14.43 10.72
N PRO A 338 -15.06 -14.07 11.88
CA PRO A 338 -15.71 -13.26 12.88
C PRO A 338 -16.24 -11.92 12.36
N GLU A 339 -17.20 -11.36 13.08
CA GLU A 339 -17.67 -10.01 12.82
C GLU A 339 -16.60 -8.97 13.18
N LEU A 340 -16.47 -7.94 12.35
CA LEU A 340 -15.64 -6.78 12.64
C LEU A 340 -16.40 -5.78 13.51
N PRO A 341 -15.71 -4.90 14.24
CA PRO A 341 -16.35 -3.79 14.94
C PRO A 341 -17.30 -3.02 14.01
N ALA A 342 -18.54 -2.82 14.46
CA ALA A 342 -19.59 -2.15 13.70
C ALA A 342 -19.19 -0.72 13.33
N THR A 343 -18.45 -0.06 14.20
CA THR A 343 -17.86 1.27 13.99
C THR A 343 -16.39 1.28 14.40
N ILE A 344 -15.57 2.09 13.73
CA ILE A 344 -14.23 2.44 14.20
C ILE A 344 -14.40 3.37 15.40
N GLU A 345 -14.11 2.85 16.59
CA GLU A 345 -14.01 3.68 17.78
C GLU A 345 -12.66 4.41 17.80
N GLU A 346 -12.68 5.72 18.06
CA GLU A 346 -11.50 6.48 18.43
C GLU A 346 -11.54 6.73 19.94
N SER A 347 -10.60 6.11 20.65
CA SER A 347 -10.40 6.37 22.08
C SER A 347 -9.44 7.53 22.33
N ASP A 348 -8.55 7.84 21.37
CA ASP A 348 -7.60 8.93 21.50
C ASP A 348 -8.26 10.26 21.12
N GLY A 349 -8.22 11.25 22.02
CA GLY A 349 -8.67 12.60 21.70
C GLY A 349 -7.83 13.23 20.59
N ASP A 350 -8.43 14.13 19.81
CA ASP A 350 -7.68 14.90 18.81
C ASP A 350 -6.67 15.81 19.52
N ILE A 351 -5.41 15.77 19.05
CA ILE A 351 -4.33 16.63 19.55
C ILE A 351 -4.08 17.69 18.48
N GLU A 352 -4.48 18.92 18.77
CA GLU A 352 -4.14 20.06 17.91
C GLU A 352 -2.65 20.40 18.07
N CYS A 353 -1.89 20.21 16.99
CA CYS A 353 -0.47 20.52 16.98
C CYS A 353 -0.07 21.11 15.62
N GLU A 354 0.00 22.44 15.55
CA GLU A 354 0.26 23.18 14.31
C GLU A 354 1.55 22.71 13.61
N ILE A 355 2.59 22.44 14.38
CA ILE A 355 3.89 22.03 13.84
C ILE A 355 3.86 20.65 13.16
N PHE A 356 2.88 19.82 13.49
CA PHE A 356 2.71 18.47 12.94
C PHE A 356 1.50 18.36 11.99
N ASN A 357 0.84 19.48 11.64
CA ASN A 357 -0.25 19.49 10.67
C ASN A 357 0.17 18.96 9.30
N THR A 358 1.39 19.30 8.87
CA THR A 358 2.00 18.73 7.66
C THR A 358 3.48 18.48 7.89
N ARG A 359 4.05 17.50 7.18
CA ARG A 359 5.51 17.29 7.19
C ARG A 359 6.28 18.56 6.80
N GLN A 360 5.70 19.40 5.94
CA GLN A 360 6.35 20.61 5.45
C GLN A 360 6.41 21.68 6.53
N GLN A 361 5.35 21.86 7.33
CA GLN A 361 5.38 22.75 8.49
C GLN A 361 6.42 22.32 9.51
N PHE A 362 6.52 21.02 9.80
CA PHE A 362 7.54 20.51 10.71
C PHE A 362 8.97 20.75 10.18
N LEU A 363 9.20 20.50 8.88
CA LEU A 363 10.47 20.79 8.24
C LEU A 363 10.81 22.28 8.27
N SER A 364 9.84 23.15 7.97
CA SER A 364 10.01 24.59 7.99
C SER A 364 10.33 25.12 9.39
N LEU A 365 9.68 24.58 10.43
CA LEU A 365 10.04 24.83 11.83
C LEU A 365 11.51 24.49 12.09
N CYS A 366 11.91 23.27 11.71
CA CYS A 366 13.26 22.79 11.96
C CYS A 366 14.31 23.57 11.18
N GLN A 367 14.02 23.96 9.94
CA GLN A 367 14.91 24.76 9.10
C GLN A 367 15.07 26.18 9.67
N GLY A 368 13.96 26.84 10.01
CA GLY A 368 13.95 28.21 10.53
C GLY A 368 14.66 28.35 11.88
N ASN A 369 14.54 27.34 12.75
CA ASN A 369 15.16 27.35 14.08
C ASN A 369 16.46 26.54 14.18
N HIS A 370 16.94 26.01 13.05
CA HIS A 370 18.14 25.15 12.99
C HIS A 370 18.08 23.90 13.89
N TYR A 371 16.90 23.29 14.03
CA TYR A 371 16.71 22.00 14.70
C TYR A 371 17.17 20.87 13.80
N GLN A 372 18.45 20.53 13.90
CA GLN A 372 19.12 19.55 13.06
C GLN A 372 19.24 18.18 13.75
N PHE A 373 19.26 17.12 12.94
CA PHE A 373 19.37 15.73 13.39
C PHE A 373 20.68 15.05 12.92
N ASP A 374 21.71 15.83 12.57
CA ASP A 374 22.92 15.35 11.88
C ASP A 374 24.04 14.86 12.82
N THR A 375 23.93 15.22 14.10
CA THR A 375 24.81 14.77 15.20
C THR A 375 23.96 14.37 16.40
N THR A 376 24.49 13.51 17.28
CA THR A 376 23.77 13.10 18.50
C THR A 376 23.47 14.29 19.41
N ARG A 377 24.38 15.27 19.51
CA ARG A 377 24.18 16.49 20.32
C ARG A 377 23.04 17.35 19.75
N ARG A 378 23.01 17.56 18.43
CA ARG A 378 21.93 18.33 17.78
C ARG A 378 20.60 17.59 17.84
N THR A 379 20.61 16.27 17.63
CA THR A 379 19.41 15.43 17.81
C THR A 379 18.81 15.59 19.21
N ARG A 380 19.62 15.56 20.28
CA ARG A 380 19.15 15.82 21.66
C ARG A 380 18.50 17.19 21.80
N HIS A 381 19.16 18.23 21.30
CA HIS A 381 18.62 19.59 21.34
C HIS A 381 17.30 19.72 20.57
N SER A 382 17.27 19.26 19.32
CA SER A 382 16.08 19.27 18.47
C SER A 382 14.94 18.47 19.10
N SER A 383 15.24 17.30 19.68
CA SER A 383 14.27 16.46 20.40
C SER A 383 13.65 17.21 21.59
N MET A 384 14.49 17.88 22.39
CA MET A 384 14.03 18.73 23.49
C MET A 384 13.16 19.89 22.99
N MET A 385 13.50 20.52 21.86
CA MET A 385 12.69 21.61 21.29
C MET A 385 11.36 21.11 20.73
N VAL A 386 11.32 19.91 20.14
CA VAL A 386 10.06 19.27 19.73
C VAL A 386 9.15 19.04 20.94
N LEU A 387 9.68 18.49 22.04
CA LEU A 387 8.93 18.35 23.29
C LEU A 387 8.48 19.70 23.85
N TYR A 388 9.34 20.72 23.79
CA TYR A 388 8.97 22.07 24.21
C TYR A 388 7.75 22.60 23.43
N HIS A 389 7.73 22.50 22.11
CA HIS A 389 6.58 22.95 21.31
C HIS A 389 5.32 22.11 21.57
N LEU A 390 5.46 20.80 21.80
CA LEU A 390 4.34 19.92 22.17
C LEU A 390 3.73 20.30 23.53
N HIS A 391 4.56 20.69 24.51
CA HIS A 391 4.09 21.09 25.83
C HIS A 391 3.73 22.57 25.94
N ASN A 392 4.08 23.40 24.95
CA ASN A 392 3.79 24.83 24.92
C ASN A 392 3.18 25.24 23.57
N PRO A 393 1.94 24.80 23.24
CA PRO A 393 1.35 25.05 21.91
C PRO A 393 1.15 26.52 21.56
N SER A 394 1.05 27.41 22.56
CA SER A 394 0.93 28.86 22.36
C SER A 394 2.27 29.56 22.14
N ALA A 395 3.40 28.85 22.30
CA ALA A 395 4.71 29.44 22.06
C ALA A 395 4.92 29.64 20.55
N PRO A 396 5.54 30.75 20.13
CA PRO A 396 5.84 30.98 18.71
C PRO A 396 6.70 29.83 18.16
N ALA A 397 6.14 29.08 17.21
CA ALA A 397 6.85 28.01 16.52
C ALA A 397 7.64 28.56 15.32
N PHE A 398 7.04 29.50 14.59
CA PHE A 398 7.64 30.12 13.42
C PHE A 398 8.13 31.53 13.77
N ALA A 399 9.35 31.85 13.35
CA ALA A 399 9.98 33.14 13.55
C ALA A 399 9.41 34.22 12.61
#